data_AF-A0A523AQX8-F1
#
_entry.id   AF-A0A523AQX8-F1
#
_cell.length_a   1.000
_cell.length_b   1.000
_cell.length_c   1.000
_cell.angle_alpha   90.00
_cell.angle_beta   90.00
_cell.angle_gamma   90.00
#
_symmetry.space_group_name_H-M   'P 1'
#
loop_
_entity.id
_entity.type
_entity.pdbx_description
1 polymer ?
#
loop_
_entity_poly.entity_id
_entity_poly.type
_entity_poly.pdbx_seq_one_letter_code
_entity_poly.pdbx_strand_id
1 'polypeptide(L)'
;MSSKHLEGVSRVLSPEAFEDFKRRLSGTALEIREKQAEYYRDTYPPGYEHIAPDGMATEPWYLNWVRERGGITMEEYDKLIYEEFVEWAYRVIHAIGICKRAVAEKPPVSELIKAKWLCHLSHPPAYMVRPDLGFSTTQMLYGKYATTMWCHVDWWRGEFVWFQGYHNEDGVPVQHWIIGMTKEIVQHFDEEDRQKLLTPSDFMAVPPDVTAPLDRRHLRTGIKLREIPKRSPYDLVEWLRMARDIIKDLREEIFPRWTHATLYISTSPGNMGIASQHTFWTAQFWALVWMAMNATRLIGIPIMFYTYEPLPPILNTLLALPAELWVRRLEELFTTGPKGLVCDAINKVITPEKKTPMLHQMRELYLKGKAFKGLAMPYDEGIPPPKAFFTALPAPVYREVNIGDIFANPDKLPKEYWELLESEGGVDRKTGRIPPYNEVPRIKWLFDPTIEWLKPSDFPPIDWKEGQVWPVDMTREKLQIMVEEGYDGSGENILHYSCLADRKMGQEGKLVLLGTTPYKLPVE
;
A
#
# COMPACT_ATOMS: atom_id res chain seq x y z
N MET A 1 -15.73 33.02 1.52
CA MET A 1 -14.33 33.15 1.98
C MET A 1 -13.43 32.60 0.88
N SER A 2 -12.24 33.15 0.65
CA SER A 2 -11.28 32.54 -0.27
C SER A 2 -10.80 31.21 0.33
N SER A 3 -10.83 30.13 -0.46
CA SER A 3 -10.36 28.81 -0.03
C SER A 3 -8.84 28.82 0.10
N LYS A 4 -8.32 28.68 1.34
CA LYS A 4 -6.87 28.60 1.59
C LYS A 4 -6.22 27.43 0.85
N HIS A 5 -6.92 26.30 0.77
CA HIS A 5 -6.45 25.12 0.07
C HIS A 5 -6.34 25.37 -1.43
N LEU A 6 -7.39 25.92 -2.08
CA LEU A 6 -7.31 26.26 -3.50
C LEU A 6 -6.21 27.28 -3.81
N GLU A 7 -6.03 28.29 -2.95
CA GLU A 7 -4.96 29.27 -3.10
C GLU A 7 -3.58 28.59 -3.04
N GLY A 8 -3.37 27.67 -2.10
CA GLY A 8 -2.14 26.88 -2.00
C GLY A 8 -1.90 25.99 -3.22
N VAL A 9 -2.92 25.23 -3.65
CA VAL A 9 -2.82 24.36 -4.84
C VAL A 9 -2.57 25.18 -6.11
N SER A 10 -3.09 26.41 -6.21
CA SER A 10 -2.85 27.30 -7.36
C SER A 10 -1.38 27.72 -7.52
N ARG A 11 -0.58 27.62 -6.44
CA ARG A 11 0.88 27.84 -6.48
C ARG A 11 1.66 26.61 -6.92
N VAL A 12 1.05 25.43 -6.83
CA VAL A 12 1.67 24.15 -7.19
C VAL A 12 1.36 23.79 -8.63
N LEU A 13 0.10 23.87 -9.04
CA LEU A 13 -0.36 23.47 -10.37
C LEU A 13 -0.24 24.62 -11.38
N SER A 14 -0.02 24.27 -12.64
CA SER A 14 -0.16 25.23 -13.76
C SER A 14 -1.61 25.75 -13.85
N PRO A 15 -1.85 26.94 -14.45
CA PRO A 15 -3.20 27.48 -14.59
C PRO A 15 -4.19 26.50 -15.22
N GLU A 16 -3.78 25.80 -16.29
CA GLU A 16 -4.64 24.85 -17.00
C GLU A 16 -4.97 23.62 -16.14
N ALA A 17 -3.96 23.06 -15.45
CA ALA A 17 -4.16 21.94 -14.53
C ALA A 17 -5.02 22.35 -13.31
N PHE A 18 -4.86 23.58 -12.83
CA PHE A 18 -5.64 24.12 -11.72
C PHE A 18 -7.11 24.34 -12.09
N GLU A 19 -7.41 24.79 -13.31
CA GLU A 19 -8.80 24.87 -13.79
C GLU A 19 -9.46 23.48 -13.90
N ASP A 20 -8.72 22.47 -14.38
CA ASP A 20 -9.22 21.09 -14.38
C ASP A 20 -9.44 20.56 -12.96
N PHE A 21 -8.49 20.82 -12.05
CA PHE A 21 -8.60 20.49 -10.63
C PHE A 21 -9.88 21.06 -10.03
N LYS A 22 -10.15 22.37 -10.20
CA LYS A 22 -11.38 23.02 -9.70
C LYS A 22 -12.65 22.45 -10.35
N ARG A 23 -12.61 22.08 -11.62
CA ARG A 23 -13.76 21.47 -12.29
C ARG A 23 -14.10 20.11 -11.67
N ARG A 24 -13.09 19.29 -11.40
CA ARG A 24 -13.23 17.97 -10.74
C ARG A 24 -13.60 18.09 -9.27
N LEU A 25 -13.08 19.12 -8.59
CA LEU A 25 -13.39 19.47 -7.20
C LEU A 25 -14.39 20.63 -7.14
N SER A 26 -15.66 20.32 -7.43
CA SER A 26 -16.76 21.28 -7.33
C SER A 26 -17.87 20.78 -6.39
N GLY A 27 -18.69 21.71 -5.90
CA GLY A 27 -19.79 21.41 -4.99
C GLY A 27 -19.32 20.72 -3.71
N THR A 28 -20.00 19.63 -3.34
CA THR A 28 -19.76 18.88 -2.10
C THR A 28 -18.36 18.29 -2.02
N ALA A 29 -17.77 17.87 -3.15
CA ALA A 29 -16.41 17.33 -3.16
C ALA A 29 -15.38 18.39 -2.71
N LEU A 30 -15.56 19.65 -3.10
CA LEU A 30 -14.69 20.73 -2.64
C LEU A 30 -14.83 20.98 -1.14
N GLU A 31 -16.06 21.02 -0.63
CA GLU A 31 -16.32 21.22 0.80
C GLU A 31 -15.68 20.14 1.67
N ILE A 32 -15.75 18.88 1.23
CA ILE A 32 -15.11 17.76 1.93
C ILE A 32 -13.59 17.91 1.86
N ARG A 33 -13.05 18.22 0.68
CA ARG A 33 -11.60 18.40 0.45
C ARG A 33 -11.01 19.52 1.30
N GLU A 34 -11.71 20.64 1.45
CA GLU A 34 -11.29 21.75 2.30
C GLU A 34 -11.21 21.35 3.77
N LYS A 35 -12.18 20.59 4.26
CA LYS A 35 -12.17 20.07 5.64
C LYS A 35 -11.02 19.11 5.87
N GLN A 36 -10.72 18.23 4.91
CA GLN A 36 -9.55 17.35 4.98
C GLN A 36 -8.24 18.16 4.99
N ALA A 37 -8.11 19.12 4.09
CA ALA A 37 -6.93 19.98 4.00
C ALA A 37 -6.72 20.84 5.25
N GLU A 38 -7.79 21.25 5.93
CA GLU A 38 -7.71 21.94 7.21
C GLU A 38 -7.29 20.99 8.33
N TYR A 39 -7.90 19.79 8.39
CA TYR A 39 -7.63 18.80 9.43
C TYR A 39 -6.18 18.30 9.43
N TYR A 40 -5.57 18.10 8.26
CA TYR A 40 -4.19 17.59 8.16
C TYR A 40 -3.12 18.68 8.06
N ARG A 41 -3.50 19.97 8.07
CA ARG A 41 -2.58 21.08 7.82
C ARG A 41 -1.41 21.13 8.80
N ASP A 42 -1.60 20.64 10.02
CA ASP A 42 -0.57 20.53 11.05
C ASP A 42 0.58 19.57 10.68
N THR A 43 0.34 18.67 9.73
CA THR A 43 1.32 17.69 9.26
C THR A 43 2.06 18.14 8.00
N TYR A 44 1.76 19.33 7.46
CA TYR A 44 2.32 19.79 6.20
C TYR A 44 3.70 20.41 6.41
N PRO A 45 4.63 20.19 5.47
CA PRO A 45 5.85 20.97 5.40
C PRO A 45 5.54 22.48 5.36
N PRO A 46 6.21 23.31 6.17
CA PRO A 46 5.92 24.74 6.22
C PRO A 46 6.00 25.42 4.85
N GLY A 47 4.91 26.11 4.48
CA GLY A 47 4.82 26.82 3.19
C GLY A 47 4.30 25.98 2.02
N TYR A 48 4.03 24.69 2.22
CA TYR A 48 3.53 23.78 1.19
C TYR A 48 2.04 23.47 1.40
N GLU A 49 1.36 23.17 0.30
CA GLU A 49 -0.04 22.72 0.30
C GLU A 49 -0.12 21.40 -0.46
N HIS A 50 -0.78 20.41 0.15
CA HIS A 50 -0.88 19.08 -0.41
C HIS A 50 -1.96 19.06 -1.51
N ILE A 51 -1.66 18.62 -2.74
CA ILE A 51 -2.69 18.63 -3.80
C ILE A 51 -3.77 17.54 -3.63
N ALA A 52 -3.51 16.50 -2.82
CA ALA A 52 -4.41 15.34 -2.67
C ALA A 52 -4.56 14.84 -1.21
N PRO A 53 -4.98 15.70 -0.25
CA PRO A 53 -4.91 15.42 1.18
C PRO A 53 -5.78 14.26 1.67
N ASP A 54 -6.73 13.75 0.88
CA ASP A 54 -7.56 12.61 1.30
C ASP A 54 -6.74 11.33 1.47
N GLY A 55 -5.60 11.24 0.80
CA GLY A 55 -4.65 10.15 0.97
C GLY A 55 -4.22 9.94 2.41
N MET A 56 -4.10 11.04 3.17
CA MET A 56 -3.70 11.03 4.58
C MET A 56 -4.72 10.33 5.48
N ALA A 57 -5.99 10.23 5.08
CA ALA A 57 -7.03 9.53 5.85
C ALA A 57 -6.79 8.02 5.95
N THR A 58 -5.85 7.49 5.17
CA THR A 58 -5.57 6.06 5.11
C THR A 58 -4.33 5.65 5.91
N GLU A 59 -3.64 6.62 6.53
CA GLU A 59 -2.24 6.46 6.96
C GLU A 59 -1.96 7.05 8.34
N PRO A 60 -2.72 6.63 9.36
CA PRO A 60 -2.63 7.21 10.69
C PRO A 60 -1.23 7.11 11.31
N TRP A 61 -0.45 6.07 10.99
CA TRP A 61 0.90 5.91 11.53
C TRP A 61 1.87 6.97 10.99
N TYR A 62 1.79 7.32 9.70
CA TYR A 62 2.59 8.41 9.15
C TYR A 62 2.21 9.76 9.80
N LEU A 63 0.91 10.05 9.89
CA LEU A 63 0.43 11.30 10.47
C LEU A 63 0.81 11.44 11.95
N ASN A 64 0.65 10.37 12.73
CA ASN A 64 1.03 10.37 14.13
C ASN A 64 2.54 10.49 14.29
N TRP A 65 3.35 9.90 13.40
CA TRP A 65 4.80 10.07 13.41
C TRP A 65 5.21 11.52 13.17
N VAL A 66 4.61 12.19 12.18
CA VAL A 66 4.85 13.63 11.94
C VAL A 66 4.45 14.46 13.16
N ARG A 67 3.29 14.17 13.76
CA ARG A 67 2.78 14.90 14.94
C ARG A 67 3.65 14.72 16.18
N GLU A 68 4.15 13.52 16.45
CA GLU A 68 5.06 13.28 17.59
C GLU A 68 6.38 14.05 17.47
N ARG A 69 6.79 14.36 16.24
CA ARG A 69 7.98 15.17 15.95
C ARG A 69 7.71 16.67 15.97
N GLY A 70 6.45 17.09 16.06
CA GLY A 70 6.05 18.50 15.97
C GLY A 70 6.03 19.07 14.55
N GLY A 71 5.97 18.20 13.53
CA GLY A 71 5.98 18.58 12.12
C GLY A 71 7.07 17.86 11.32
N ILE A 72 7.13 18.17 10.03
CA ILE A 72 8.14 17.68 9.09
C ILE A 72 8.54 18.83 8.16
N THR A 73 9.81 18.94 7.82
CA THR A 73 10.32 19.88 6.81
C THR A 73 10.34 19.24 5.42
N MET A 74 10.45 20.03 4.35
CA MET A 74 10.59 19.45 3.00
C MET A 74 11.89 18.65 2.83
N GLU A 75 12.99 19.06 3.47
CA GLU A 75 14.24 18.32 3.41
C GLU A 75 14.11 16.93 4.06
N GLU A 76 13.43 16.87 5.22
CA GLU A 76 13.12 15.59 5.86
C GLU A 76 12.17 14.73 5.00
N TYR A 77 11.19 15.35 4.33
CA TYR A 77 10.30 14.65 3.41
C TYR A 77 11.05 14.12 2.18
N ASP A 78 11.99 14.88 1.61
CA ASP A 78 12.84 14.42 0.50
C ASP A 78 13.70 13.22 0.92
N LYS A 79 14.27 13.29 2.13
CA LYS A 79 14.99 12.16 2.71
C LYS A 79 14.06 10.96 2.93
N LEU A 80 12.79 11.17 3.28
CA LEU A 80 11.83 10.09 3.48
C LEU A 80 11.48 9.39 2.15
N ILE A 81 11.34 10.14 1.07
CA ILE A 81 11.19 9.59 -0.29
C ILE A 81 12.44 8.79 -0.68
N TYR A 82 13.64 9.29 -0.36
CA TYR A 82 14.87 8.53 -0.55
C TYR A 82 14.85 7.20 0.21
N GLU A 83 14.47 7.21 1.49
CA GLU A 83 14.41 5.99 2.30
C GLU A 83 13.41 4.99 1.73
N GLU A 84 12.22 5.43 1.29
CA GLU A 84 11.23 4.58 0.60
C GLU A 84 11.82 3.98 -0.68
N PHE A 85 12.48 4.80 -1.50
CA PHE A 85 13.10 4.33 -2.74
C PHE A 85 14.13 3.22 -2.46
N VAL A 86 15.04 3.44 -1.50
CA VAL A 86 16.12 2.50 -1.19
C VAL A 86 15.56 1.24 -0.57
N GLU A 87 14.63 1.34 0.39
CA GLU A 87 13.95 0.17 0.95
C GLU A 87 13.26 -0.64 -0.15
N TRP A 88 12.59 0.03 -1.09
CA TRP A 88 11.95 -0.64 -2.22
C TRP A 88 12.95 -1.37 -3.12
N ALA A 89 14.02 -0.71 -3.55
CA ALA A 89 15.04 -1.32 -4.40
C ALA A 89 15.67 -2.55 -3.72
N TYR A 90 15.98 -2.45 -2.42
CA TYR A 90 16.56 -3.54 -1.64
C TYR A 90 15.57 -4.69 -1.42
N ARG A 91 14.27 -4.40 -1.21
CA ARG A 91 13.21 -5.42 -1.15
C ARG A 91 13.17 -6.28 -2.39
N VAL A 92 13.24 -5.67 -3.57
CA VAL A 92 13.20 -6.42 -4.84
C VAL A 92 14.45 -7.25 -5.04
N ILE A 93 15.64 -6.71 -4.79
CA ILE A 93 16.90 -7.45 -4.90
C ILE A 93 16.90 -8.67 -3.95
N HIS A 94 16.46 -8.46 -2.71
CA HIS A 94 16.29 -9.54 -1.74
C HIS A 94 15.30 -10.60 -2.24
N ALA A 95 14.13 -10.19 -2.73
CA ALA A 95 13.11 -11.08 -3.26
C ALA A 95 13.60 -11.96 -4.41
N ILE A 96 14.33 -11.39 -5.37
CA ILE A 96 14.91 -12.15 -6.48
C ILE A 96 15.80 -13.28 -5.97
N GLY A 97 16.64 -13.01 -4.96
CA GLY A 97 17.50 -14.00 -4.35
C GLY A 97 16.71 -15.14 -3.68
N ILE A 98 15.70 -14.79 -2.89
CA ILE A 98 14.87 -15.77 -2.17
C ILE A 98 14.01 -16.60 -3.15
N CYS A 99 13.38 -15.98 -4.14
CA CYS A 99 12.60 -16.68 -5.16
C CYS A 99 13.48 -17.63 -5.99
N LYS A 100 14.69 -17.22 -6.40
CA LYS A 100 15.64 -18.11 -7.10
C LYS A 100 16.00 -19.33 -6.25
N ARG A 101 16.24 -19.13 -4.95
CA ARG A 101 16.48 -20.23 -4.01
C ARG A 101 15.28 -21.16 -3.89
N ALA A 102 14.08 -20.61 -3.72
CA ALA A 102 12.85 -21.41 -3.62
C ALA A 102 12.59 -22.25 -4.89
N VAL A 103 12.82 -21.70 -6.08
CA VAL A 103 12.71 -22.42 -7.36
C VAL A 103 13.73 -23.56 -7.46
N ALA A 104 14.96 -23.35 -6.97
CA ALA A 104 16.03 -24.34 -7.01
C ALA A 104 15.83 -25.46 -5.97
N GLU A 105 15.54 -25.09 -4.73
CA GLU A 105 15.43 -26.00 -3.58
C GLU A 105 14.06 -26.70 -3.52
N LYS A 106 13.02 -26.09 -4.09
CA LYS A 106 11.61 -26.55 -4.06
C LYS A 106 11.13 -27.01 -2.67
N PRO A 107 11.33 -26.19 -1.61
CA PRO A 107 10.91 -26.59 -0.27
C PRO A 107 9.38 -26.72 -0.19
N PRO A 108 8.86 -27.54 0.73
CA PRO A 108 7.42 -27.70 0.92
C PRO A 108 6.78 -26.40 1.44
N VAL A 109 5.46 -26.27 1.28
CA VAL A 109 4.69 -25.09 1.74
C VAL A 109 4.90 -24.78 3.23
N SER A 110 5.06 -25.81 4.07
CA SER A 110 5.34 -25.65 5.51
C SER A 110 6.68 -24.98 5.81
N GLU A 111 7.64 -25.06 4.88
CA GLU A 111 8.90 -24.35 4.96
C GLU A 111 8.79 -22.97 4.32
N LEU A 112 8.16 -22.86 3.15
CA LEU A 112 8.00 -21.61 2.39
C LEU A 112 7.19 -20.53 3.10
N ILE A 113 6.28 -20.91 3.99
CA ILE A 113 5.46 -19.96 4.76
C ILE A 113 6.22 -19.35 5.95
N LYS A 114 7.40 -19.87 6.30
CA LYS A 114 8.18 -19.34 7.42
C LYS A 114 8.62 -17.91 7.11
N ALA A 115 8.66 -17.08 8.15
CA ALA A 115 9.01 -15.66 8.06
C ALA A 115 10.28 -15.46 7.24
N LYS A 116 11.35 -16.22 7.50
CA LYS A 116 12.63 -16.18 6.78
C LYS A 116 12.53 -16.34 5.24
N TRP A 117 11.52 -17.06 4.75
CA TRP A 117 11.30 -17.32 3.33
C TRP A 117 10.40 -16.28 2.69
N LEU A 118 9.48 -15.68 3.45
CA LEU A 118 8.62 -14.66 2.88
C LEU A 118 9.45 -13.47 2.40
N CYS A 119 9.09 -12.97 1.22
CA CYS A 119 9.74 -11.83 0.59
C CYS A 119 8.69 -10.92 -0.04
N HIS A 120 9.04 -9.66 -0.27
CA HIS A 120 8.18 -8.77 -1.04
C HIS A 120 8.18 -9.19 -2.50
N LEU A 121 7.09 -8.98 -3.24
CA LEU A 121 7.13 -9.15 -4.69
C LEU A 121 8.11 -8.19 -5.34
N SER A 122 8.70 -8.63 -6.45
CA SER A 122 9.62 -7.83 -7.26
C SER A 122 8.91 -6.83 -8.19
N HIS A 123 7.59 -6.71 -8.10
CA HIS A 123 6.72 -5.94 -9.00
C HIS A 123 5.57 -5.28 -8.22
N PRO A 124 4.85 -4.29 -8.79
CA PRO A 124 3.77 -3.63 -8.08
C PRO A 124 2.57 -4.58 -7.94
N PRO A 125 1.64 -4.35 -6.99
CA PRO A 125 1.93 -3.68 -5.74
C PRO A 125 2.91 -4.52 -4.91
N ALA A 126 3.60 -3.86 -3.99
CA ALA A 126 4.73 -4.32 -3.22
C ALA A 126 4.35 -5.03 -1.90
N TYR A 127 4.08 -6.33 -1.89
CA TYR A 127 3.61 -7.04 -0.68
C TYR A 127 4.38 -8.33 -0.42
N MET A 128 4.34 -8.79 0.83
CA MET A 128 4.92 -10.06 1.25
C MET A 128 4.17 -11.25 0.64
N VAL A 129 4.93 -12.19 0.09
CA VAL A 129 4.44 -13.38 -0.59
C VAL A 129 5.32 -14.58 -0.26
N ARG A 130 4.79 -15.78 -0.43
CA ARG A 130 5.63 -16.98 -0.50
C ARG A 130 6.53 -16.95 -1.76
N PRO A 131 7.81 -17.30 -1.64
CA PRO A 131 8.76 -17.09 -2.73
C PRO A 131 8.58 -18.06 -3.91
N ASP A 132 7.86 -19.18 -3.74
CA ASP A 132 7.49 -20.08 -4.84
C ASP A 132 6.48 -19.43 -5.79
N LEU A 133 5.68 -18.48 -5.31
CA LEU A 133 4.68 -17.78 -6.09
C LEU A 133 5.26 -16.55 -6.79
N GLY A 134 6.33 -15.97 -6.27
CA GLY A 134 6.83 -14.64 -6.66
C GLY A 134 6.96 -14.41 -8.17
N PHE A 135 7.72 -15.26 -8.88
CA PHE A 135 7.89 -15.12 -10.32
C PHE A 135 6.63 -15.52 -11.10
N SER A 136 5.92 -16.55 -10.65
CA SER A 136 4.70 -17.03 -11.31
C SER A 136 3.60 -15.97 -11.31
N THR A 137 3.50 -15.17 -10.25
CA THR A 137 2.50 -14.12 -10.10
C THR A 137 2.84 -12.92 -10.96
N THR A 138 4.12 -12.61 -11.16
CA THR A 138 4.56 -11.63 -12.15
C THR A 138 4.05 -12.01 -13.54
N GLN A 139 4.29 -13.26 -13.93
CA GLN A 139 3.88 -13.76 -15.25
C GLN A 139 2.37 -13.79 -15.40
N MET A 140 1.64 -14.18 -14.34
CA MET A 140 0.19 -14.19 -14.31
C MET A 140 -0.38 -12.78 -14.50
N LEU A 141 0.14 -11.78 -13.79
CA LEU A 141 -0.38 -10.42 -13.80
C LEU A 141 0.01 -9.63 -15.06
N TYR A 142 1.27 -9.72 -15.49
CA TYR A 142 1.84 -8.85 -16.52
C TYR A 142 2.18 -9.58 -17.83
N GLY A 143 2.11 -10.91 -17.84
CA GLY A 143 2.50 -11.73 -18.98
C GLY A 143 3.98 -12.13 -18.98
N LYS A 144 4.37 -12.88 -20.01
CA LYS A 144 5.69 -13.51 -20.12
C LYS A 144 6.85 -12.52 -20.31
N TYR A 145 6.62 -11.45 -21.08
CA TYR A 145 7.61 -10.44 -21.42
C TYR A 145 7.04 -9.07 -21.09
N ALA A 146 7.42 -8.54 -19.93
CA ALA A 146 6.83 -7.32 -19.39
C ALA A 146 7.88 -6.43 -18.73
N THR A 147 7.80 -5.14 -19.01
CA THR A 147 8.51 -4.11 -18.24
C THR A 147 7.51 -3.49 -17.28
N THR A 148 7.74 -3.63 -15.98
CA THR A 148 6.89 -3.08 -14.92
C THR A 148 7.65 -1.97 -14.22
N MET A 149 7.09 -0.78 -14.16
CA MET A 149 7.74 0.38 -13.56
C MET A 149 6.85 1.07 -12.54
N TRP A 150 7.51 1.84 -11.67
CA TRP A 150 6.93 2.71 -10.68
C TRP A 150 7.40 4.13 -10.89
N CYS A 151 6.51 5.07 -10.65
CA CYS A 151 6.83 6.46 -10.55
C CYS A 151 6.27 7.06 -9.27
N HIS A 152 7.10 7.74 -8.50
CA HIS A 152 6.67 8.38 -7.26
C HIS A 152 6.19 9.80 -7.52
N VAL A 153 4.99 10.11 -7.03
CA VAL A 153 4.37 11.44 -7.13
C VAL A 153 4.65 12.23 -5.86
N ASP A 154 5.32 13.36 -5.97
CA ASP A 154 5.38 14.34 -4.90
C ASP A 154 4.13 15.24 -4.97
N TRP A 155 3.21 15.02 -4.02
CA TRP A 155 1.95 15.77 -3.91
C TRP A 155 2.14 17.21 -3.40
N TRP A 156 3.29 17.59 -2.86
CA TRP A 156 3.59 18.96 -2.42
C TRP A 156 4.08 19.81 -3.58
N ARG A 157 4.87 19.21 -4.47
CA ARG A 157 5.45 19.89 -5.64
C ARG A 157 4.69 19.64 -6.94
N GLY A 158 3.81 18.65 -6.99
CA GLY A 158 3.11 18.23 -8.21
C GLY A 158 4.07 17.63 -9.23
N GLU A 159 5.05 16.84 -8.79
CA GLU A 159 6.12 16.34 -9.67
C GLU A 159 6.30 14.83 -9.54
N PHE A 160 6.76 14.19 -10.61
CA PHE A 160 7.35 12.86 -10.46
C PHE A 160 8.83 13.01 -10.03
N VAL A 161 9.20 12.37 -8.93
CA VAL A 161 10.53 12.55 -8.30
C VAL A 161 11.49 11.40 -8.56
N TRP A 162 10.97 10.21 -8.86
CA TRP A 162 11.78 9.11 -9.38
C TRP A 162 10.96 8.14 -10.22
N PHE A 163 11.65 7.45 -11.12
CA PHE A 163 11.15 6.34 -11.92
C PHE A 163 12.12 5.17 -11.86
N GLN A 164 11.61 3.99 -11.52
CA GLN A 164 12.38 2.74 -11.59
C GLN A 164 11.47 1.59 -12.01
N GLY A 165 12.05 0.48 -12.46
CA GLY A 165 11.28 -0.67 -12.89
C GLY A 165 12.13 -1.89 -13.17
N TYR A 166 11.48 -2.97 -13.59
CA TYR A 166 12.17 -4.18 -13.99
C TYR A 166 11.66 -4.67 -15.34
N HIS A 167 12.58 -5.17 -16.15
CA HIS A 167 12.22 -6.04 -17.24
C HIS A 167 12.12 -7.48 -16.73
N ASN A 168 11.01 -8.13 -17.02
CA ASN A 168 10.71 -9.49 -16.62
C ASN A 168 10.63 -10.40 -17.85
N GLU A 169 11.32 -11.53 -17.78
CA GLU A 169 11.23 -12.63 -18.73
C GLU A 169 10.79 -13.89 -17.97
N ASP A 170 9.70 -14.53 -18.41
CA ASP A 170 9.13 -15.69 -17.71
C ASP A 170 8.84 -15.41 -16.22
N GLY A 171 8.43 -14.17 -15.93
CA GLY A 171 8.15 -13.70 -14.58
C GLY A 171 9.38 -13.40 -13.71
N VAL A 172 10.58 -13.65 -14.23
CA VAL A 172 11.86 -13.39 -13.56
C VAL A 172 12.36 -11.99 -13.92
N PRO A 173 12.66 -11.12 -12.95
CA PRO A 173 13.35 -9.85 -13.21
C PRO A 173 14.75 -10.12 -13.74
N VAL A 174 15.01 -9.77 -15.00
CA VAL A 174 16.33 -9.96 -15.64
C VAL A 174 17.14 -8.66 -15.71
N GLN A 175 16.48 -7.51 -15.55
CA GLN A 175 17.17 -6.22 -15.46
C GLN A 175 16.34 -5.22 -14.64
N HIS A 176 17.00 -4.52 -13.73
CA HIS A 176 16.51 -3.35 -13.01
C HIS A 176 16.86 -2.09 -13.79
N TRP A 177 15.85 -1.29 -14.12
CA TRP A 177 16.00 -0.03 -14.81
C TRP A 177 15.66 1.14 -13.90
N ILE A 178 16.66 1.96 -13.56
CA ILE A 178 16.45 3.28 -12.98
C ILE A 178 16.41 4.28 -14.13
N ILE A 179 15.25 4.90 -14.35
CA ILE A 179 15.09 5.88 -15.43
C ILE A 179 15.64 7.22 -15.00
N GLY A 180 15.23 7.69 -13.83
CA GLY A 180 15.72 8.95 -13.33
C GLY A 180 15.16 9.33 -11.97
N MET A 181 15.84 10.25 -11.31
CA MET A 181 15.56 10.71 -9.95
C MET A 181 15.90 12.19 -9.83
N THR A 182 15.21 12.93 -8.97
CA THR A 182 15.52 14.35 -8.72
C THR A 182 16.78 14.51 -7.88
N LYS A 183 17.38 15.70 -7.92
CA LYS A 183 18.63 16.01 -7.19
C LYS A 183 18.44 15.90 -5.68
N GLU A 184 17.25 16.30 -5.22
CA GLU A 184 16.80 16.26 -3.84
C GLU A 184 16.86 14.84 -3.26
N ILE A 185 16.63 13.82 -4.10
CA ILE A 185 16.70 12.41 -3.70
C ILE A 185 18.13 11.87 -3.85
N VAL A 186 18.79 12.14 -4.98
CA VAL A 186 20.12 11.59 -5.33
C VAL A 186 21.22 12.03 -4.34
N GLN A 187 21.09 13.22 -3.75
CA GLN A 187 22.06 13.71 -2.77
C GLN A 187 22.12 12.85 -1.49
N HIS A 188 21.07 12.08 -1.18
CA HIS A 188 21.01 11.25 0.02
C HIS A 188 21.64 9.85 -0.16
N PHE A 189 21.98 9.46 -1.40
CA PHE A 189 22.61 8.17 -1.69
C PHE A 189 24.01 8.10 -1.08
N ASP A 190 24.24 7.07 -0.27
CA ASP A 190 25.56 6.75 0.24
C ASP A 190 26.40 5.95 -0.78
N GLU A 191 27.63 5.61 -0.40
CA GLU A 191 28.54 4.87 -1.28
C GLU A 191 28.03 3.47 -1.61
N GLU A 192 27.33 2.81 -0.68
CA GLU A 192 26.76 1.48 -0.93
C GLU A 192 25.65 1.56 -1.98
N ASP A 193 24.78 2.57 -1.90
CA ASP A 193 23.74 2.77 -2.92
C ASP A 193 24.33 3.12 -4.27
N ARG A 194 25.38 3.95 -4.30
CA ARG A 194 26.06 4.32 -5.55
C ARG A 194 26.64 3.09 -6.23
N GLN A 195 27.24 2.20 -5.46
CA GLN A 195 27.80 0.95 -5.96
C GLN A 195 26.72 -0.06 -6.38
N LYS A 196 25.68 -0.26 -5.57
CA LYS A 196 24.67 -1.31 -5.83
C LYS A 196 23.57 -0.88 -6.79
N LEU A 197 23.15 0.37 -6.72
CA LEU A 197 21.97 0.88 -7.42
C LEU A 197 22.32 1.82 -8.56
N LEU A 198 23.42 2.60 -8.48
CA LEU A 198 23.75 3.60 -9.51
C LEU A 198 24.92 3.21 -10.42
N THR A 199 25.55 2.06 -10.18
CA THR A 199 26.63 1.57 -11.05
C THR A 199 26.05 0.63 -12.11
N PRO A 200 26.19 0.94 -13.41
CA PRO A 200 25.70 0.08 -14.48
C PRO A 200 26.33 -1.33 -14.42
N SER A 201 25.51 -2.35 -14.66
CA SER A 201 25.91 -3.75 -14.77
C SER A 201 24.94 -4.50 -15.69
N ASP A 202 25.16 -5.81 -15.90
CA ASP A 202 24.23 -6.63 -16.69
C ASP A 202 22.80 -6.58 -16.13
N PHE A 203 22.67 -6.49 -14.80
CA PHE A 203 21.40 -6.41 -14.11
C PHE A 203 20.93 -4.95 -13.89
N MET A 204 21.84 -4.00 -13.63
CA MET A 204 21.49 -2.61 -13.34
C MET A 204 21.64 -1.73 -14.58
N ALA A 205 20.54 -1.25 -15.13
CA ALA A 205 20.54 -0.24 -16.18
C ALA A 205 20.22 1.14 -15.60
N VAL A 206 21.24 1.99 -15.59
CA VAL A 206 21.20 3.33 -14.99
C VAL A 206 21.85 4.32 -15.96
N PRO A 207 21.26 5.49 -16.21
CA PRO A 207 21.88 6.54 -17.03
C PRO A 207 23.13 7.11 -16.33
N PRO A 208 24.13 7.62 -17.09
CA PRO A 208 25.30 8.29 -16.51
C PRO A 208 24.96 9.51 -15.64
N ASP A 209 23.93 10.26 -16.04
CA ASP A 209 23.29 11.30 -15.22
C ASP A 209 21.84 10.87 -14.94
N VAL A 210 21.59 10.42 -13.71
CA VAL A 210 20.27 9.98 -13.23
C VAL A 210 19.24 11.10 -13.14
N THR A 211 19.65 12.36 -13.21
CA THR A 211 18.72 13.50 -13.15
C THR A 211 18.22 13.92 -14.52
N ALA A 212 19.02 13.72 -15.57
CA ALA A 212 18.71 14.18 -16.92
C ALA A 212 17.44 13.57 -17.55
N PRO A 213 17.11 12.27 -17.37
CA PRO A 213 15.93 11.70 -18.01
C PRO A 213 14.60 12.29 -17.55
N LEU A 214 14.54 12.81 -16.32
CA LEU A 214 13.36 13.50 -15.81
C LEU A 214 13.05 14.82 -16.55
N ASP A 215 14.03 15.38 -17.25
CA ASP A 215 13.89 16.58 -18.08
C ASP A 215 13.52 16.26 -19.55
N ARG A 216 13.42 14.98 -19.93
CA ARG A 216 12.91 14.57 -21.25
C ARG A 216 11.47 15.05 -21.42
N ARG A 217 11.12 15.51 -22.63
CA ARG A 217 9.82 16.09 -22.94
C ARG A 217 8.94 15.13 -23.73
N HIS A 218 7.66 15.10 -23.39
CA HIS A 218 6.66 14.44 -24.20
C HIS A 218 6.55 15.12 -25.57
N LEU A 219 6.73 14.37 -26.65
CA LEU A 219 6.89 14.92 -28.01
C LEU A 219 5.73 15.82 -28.46
N ARG A 220 4.50 15.51 -28.06
CA ARG A 220 3.30 16.26 -28.47
C ARG A 220 3.02 17.49 -27.61
N THR A 221 3.24 17.40 -26.31
CA THR A 221 2.82 18.45 -25.35
C THR A 221 3.99 19.31 -24.90
N GLY A 222 5.23 18.88 -25.13
CA GLY A 222 6.44 19.56 -24.66
C GLY A 222 6.62 19.53 -23.14
N ILE A 223 5.73 18.88 -22.38
CA ILE A 223 5.81 18.78 -20.92
C ILE A 223 6.96 17.83 -20.55
N LYS A 224 7.79 18.23 -19.59
CA LYS A 224 8.87 17.39 -19.06
C LYS A 224 8.29 16.23 -18.26
N LEU A 225 8.95 15.07 -18.26
CA LEU A 225 8.51 13.88 -17.54
C LEU A 225 8.19 14.19 -16.07
N ARG A 226 9.08 14.88 -15.35
CA ARG A 226 8.83 15.27 -13.95
C ARG A 226 7.66 16.22 -13.75
N GLU A 227 7.36 17.09 -14.73
CA GLU A 227 6.35 18.16 -14.61
C GLU A 227 4.94 17.70 -14.97
N ILE A 228 4.76 16.43 -15.38
CA ILE A 228 3.46 15.90 -15.82
C ILE A 228 2.37 16.14 -14.76
N PRO A 229 2.53 15.78 -13.47
CA PRO A 229 1.45 15.97 -12.50
C PRO A 229 1.04 17.43 -12.29
N LYS A 230 1.98 18.37 -12.45
CA LYS A 230 1.79 19.82 -12.32
C LYS A 230 1.14 20.46 -13.54
N ARG A 231 1.31 19.87 -14.72
CA ARG A 231 0.97 20.49 -16.02
C ARG A 231 -0.14 19.79 -16.80
N SER A 232 -0.52 18.59 -16.38
CA SER A 232 -1.58 17.82 -17.01
C SER A 232 -2.89 17.89 -16.20
N PRO A 233 -4.04 17.50 -16.79
CA PRO A 233 -5.29 17.35 -16.04
C PRO A 233 -5.08 16.55 -14.75
N TYR A 234 -5.81 16.87 -13.69
CA TYR A 234 -5.72 16.22 -12.38
C TYR A 234 -6.33 14.81 -12.43
N ASP A 235 -5.60 13.90 -13.08
CA ASP A 235 -6.00 12.56 -13.44
C ASP A 235 -4.78 11.66 -13.56
N LEU A 236 -4.67 10.71 -12.63
CA LEU A 236 -3.53 9.80 -12.54
C LEU A 236 -3.33 8.97 -13.81
N VAL A 237 -4.41 8.56 -14.49
CA VAL A 237 -4.32 7.75 -15.71
C VAL A 237 -3.72 8.56 -16.85
N GLU A 238 -4.12 9.82 -16.98
CA GLU A 238 -3.53 10.73 -17.98
C GLU A 238 -2.05 10.99 -17.69
N TRP A 239 -1.68 11.14 -16.40
CA TRP A 239 -0.27 11.31 -16.01
C TRP A 239 0.56 10.10 -16.42
N LEU A 240 0.09 8.90 -16.10
CA LEU A 240 0.77 7.66 -16.43
C LEU A 240 0.84 7.42 -17.93
N ARG A 241 -0.21 7.75 -18.70
CA ARG A 241 -0.21 7.61 -20.16
C ARG A 241 0.85 8.49 -20.81
N MET A 242 0.95 9.76 -20.39
CA MET A 242 1.98 10.67 -20.89
C MET A 242 3.39 10.24 -20.50
N ALA A 243 3.58 9.81 -19.25
CA ALA A 243 4.87 9.28 -18.80
C ALA A 243 5.26 8.03 -19.60
N ARG A 244 4.29 7.16 -19.87
CA ARG A 244 4.49 5.93 -20.64
C ARG A 244 4.95 6.18 -22.06
N ASP A 245 4.44 7.21 -22.72
CA ASP A 245 4.87 7.53 -24.07
C ASP A 245 6.35 7.99 -24.10
N ILE A 246 6.78 8.84 -23.16
CA ILE A 246 8.21 9.21 -23.02
C ILE A 246 9.07 7.96 -22.76
N ILE A 247 8.60 7.07 -21.89
CA ILE A 247 9.40 5.93 -21.46
C ILE A 247 9.45 4.82 -22.51
N LYS A 248 8.42 4.68 -23.36
CA LYS A 248 8.52 3.82 -24.54
C LYS A 248 9.64 4.27 -25.45
N ASP A 249 9.75 5.57 -25.73
CA ASP A 249 10.83 6.13 -26.57
C ASP A 249 12.20 5.82 -25.95
N LEU A 250 12.37 6.08 -24.63
CA LEU A 250 13.61 5.74 -23.92
C LEU A 250 13.93 4.24 -23.97
N ARG A 251 12.91 3.37 -23.86
CA ARG A 251 13.10 1.92 -23.94
C ARG A 251 13.52 1.49 -25.34
N GLU A 252 12.97 2.10 -26.39
CA GLU A 252 13.36 1.83 -27.78
C GLU A 252 14.81 2.25 -28.05
N GLU A 253 15.25 3.39 -27.50
CA GLU A 253 16.63 3.88 -27.58
C GLU A 253 17.63 2.96 -26.85
N ILE A 254 17.30 2.53 -25.63
CA ILE A 254 18.25 1.85 -24.74
C ILE A 254 18.15 0.31 -24.84
N PHE A 255 16.94 -0.22 -25.04
CA PHE A 255 16.65 -1.66 -25.04
C PHE A 255 15.86 -2.11 -26.27
N PRO A 256 16.43 -2.00 -27.49
CA PRO A 256 15.74 -2.37 -28.73
C PRO A 256 15.28 -3.84 -28.74
N ARG A 257 15.92 -4.71 -27.94
CA ARG A 257 15.54 -6.13 -27.78
C ARG A 257 14.18 -6.36 -27.10
N TRP A 258 13.67 -5.40 -26.35
CA TRP A 258 12.44 -5.54 -25.56
C TRP A 258 11.31 -4.60 -26.00
N THR A 259 11.41 -4.07 -27.21
CA THR A 259 10.37 -3.22 -27.82
C THR A 259 9.01 -3.90 -27.89
N HIS A 260 8.99 -5.22 -28.10
CA HIS A 260 7.80 -6.06 -28.13
C HIS A 260 7.18 -6.33 -26.75
N ALA A 261 7.91 -6.11 -25.65
CA ALA A 261 7.40 -6.38 -24.31
C ALA A 261 6.37 -5.34 -23.89
N THR A 262 5.36 -5.74 -23.14
CA THR A 262 4.35 -4.80 -22.63
C THR A 262 4.99 -3.89 -21.57
N LEU A 263 4.84 -2.57 -21.71
CA LEU A 263 5.23 -1.60 -20.70
C LEU A 263 4.04 -1.24 -19.81
N TYR A 264 4.14 -1.60 -18.54
CA TYR A 264 3.24 -1.23 -17.46
C TYR A 264 3.90 -0.17 -16.57
N ILE A 265 3.17 0.89 -16.26
CA ILE A 265 3.61 1.90 -15.30
C ILE A 265 2.57 2.01 -14.19
N SER A 266 2.98 1.89 -12.93
CA SER A 266 2.15 2.21 -11.78
C SER A 266 2.70 3.41 -11.02
N THR A 267 1.87 4.02 -10.18
CA THR A 267 2.33 5.06 -9.26
C THR A 267 2.76 4.50 -7.91
N SER A 268 3.74 5.13 -7.27
CA SER A 268 3.86 5.15 -5.81
C SER A 268 3.25 6.47 -5.33
N PRO A 269 2.14 6.46 -4.57
CA PRO A 269 1.35 7.66 -4.30
C PRO A 269 1.95 8.61 -3.25
N GLY A 270 3.18 9.10 -3.44
CA GLY A 270 3.73 10.11 -2.55
C GLY A 270 3.95 9.61 -1.13
N ASN A 271 3.58 10.44 -0.14
CA ASN A 271 3.51 10.01 1.26
C ASN A 271 2.70 8.72 1.44
N MET A 272 1.73 8.45 0.55
CA MET A 272 0.98 7.20 0.64
C MET A 272 1.72 5.97 0.17
N GLY A 273 2.60 6.15 -0.81
CA GLY A 273 3.54 5.11 -1.21
C GLY A 273 4.46 4.73 -0.05
N ILE A 274 4.97 5.75 0.65
CA ILE A 274 5.79 5.58 1.85
C ILE A 274 5.01 4.82 2.92
N ALA A 275 3.87 5.34 3.34
CA ALA A 275 3.15 4.80 4.48
C ALA A 275 2.55 3.40 4.22
N SER A 276 1.98 3.14 3.04
CA SER A 276 1.43 1.81 2.71
C SER A 276 2.50 0.71 2.75
N GLN A 277 3.74 1.00 2.36
CA GLN A 277 4.88 0.08 2.48
C GLN A 277 5.29 -0.24 3.94
N HIS A 278 4.75 0.50 4.90
CA HIS A 278 4.96 0.35 6.34
C HIS A 278 3.69 -0.04 7.11
N THR A 279 2.69 -0.56 6.40
CA THR A 279 1.59 -1.29 7.03
C THR A 279 2.12 -2.43 7.90
N PHE A 280 1.43 -2.72 9.00
CA PHE A 280 1.85 -3.79 9.89
C PHE A 280 1.56 -5.16 9.25
N TRP A 281 0.34 -5.34 8.75
CA TRP A 281 -0.16 -6.57 8.13
C TRP A 281 -0.18 -6.52 6.61
N THR A 282 -0.15 -7.69 5.95
CA THR A 282 -0.44 -7.78 4.52
C THR A 282 -1.91 -7.53 4.22
N ALA A 283 -2.84 -7.94 5.10
CA ALA A 283 -4.27 -7.67 4.89
C ALA A 283 -4.55 -6.16 4.91
N GLN A 284 -3.87 -5.42 5.78
CA GLN A 284 -3.92 -3.96 5.80
C GLN A 284 -3.43 -3.35 4.49
N PHE A 285 -2.29 -3.81 3.98
CA PHE A 285 -1.76 -3.36 2.69
C PHE A 285 -2.79 -3.54 1.57
N TRP A 286 -3.42 -4.71 1.50
CA TRP A 286 -4.39 -5.00 0.45
C TRP A 286 -5.67 -4.18 0.54
N ALA A 287 -6.13 -3.88 1.76
CA ALA A 287 -7.24 -2.96 1.97
C ALA A 287 -6.92 -1.57 1.41
N LEU A 288 -5.70 -1.07 1.65
CA LEU A 288 -5.24 0.22 1.11
C LEU A 288 -5.17 0.23 -0.42
N VAL A 289 -4.64 -0.84 -1.04
CA VAL A 289 -4.57 -0.95 -2.50
C VAL A 289 -5.98 -0.91 -3.10
N TRP A 290 -6.94 -1.66 -2.55
CA TRP A 290 -8.33 -1.65 -3.03
C TRP A 290 -8.93 -0.25 -2.94
N MET A 291 -8.75 0.42 -1.80
CA MET A 291 -9.24 1.79 -1.59
C MET A 291 -8.62 2.76 -2.59
N ALA A 292 -7.30 2.71 -2.78
CA ALA A 292 -6.57 3.62 -3.66
C ALA A 292 -7.00 3.48 -5.14
N MET A 293 -7.29 2.24 -5.59
CA MET A 293 -7.75 1.96 -6.96
C MET A 293 -9.25 2.24 -7.16
N ASN A 294 -10.07 2.15 -6.10
CA ASN A 294 -11.50 2.42 -6.16
C ASN A 294 -11.90 3.82 -5.66
N ALA A 295 -10.95 4.66 -5.26
CA ALA A 295 -11.17 5.97 -4.63
C ALA A 295 -12.15 6.84 -5.43
N THR A 296 -11.95 7.00 -6.74
CA THR A 296 -12.86 7.77 -7.59
C THR A 296 -14.14 7.02 -7.93
N ARG A 297 -14.00 5.75 -8.34
CA ARG A 297 -15.12 4.96 -8.86
C ARG A 297 -16.17 4.64 -7.82
N LEU A 298 -15.79 4.35 -6.58
CA LEU A 298 -16.73 3.96 -5.52
C LEU A 298 -16.91 5.08 -4.50
N ILE A 299 -15.81 5.56 -3.93
CA ILE A 299 -15.82 6.48 -2.79
C ILE A 299 -16.10 7.92 -3.23
N GLY A 300 -15.86 8.27 -4.50
CA GLY A 300 -16.11 9.59 -5.07
C GLY A 300 -14.98 10.60 -4.88
N ILE A 301 -13.80 10.15 -4.43
CA ILE A 301 -12.60 10.99 -4.31
C ILE A 301 -12.18 11.43 -5.73
N PRO A 302 -11.87 12.72 -5.96
CA PRO A 302 -11.70 13.28 -7.30
C PRO A 302 -10.44 12.82 -8.05
N ILE A 303 -9.63 11.94 -7.43
CA ILE A 303 -8.47 11.30 -8.05
C ILE A 303 -8.29 9.89 -7.49
N MET A 304 -7.79 8.98 -8.32
CA MET A 304 -7.27 7.69 -7.86
C MET A 304 -5.84 7.89 -7.34
N PHE A 305 -5.48 7.22 -6.25
CA PHE A 305 -4.12 7.34 -5.71
C PHE A 305 -3.17 6.30 -6.32
N TYR A 306 -3.70 5.11 -6.62
CA TYR A 306 -2.91 4.01 -7.16
C TYR A 306 -3.61 3.44 -8.39
N THR A 307 -2.86 3.24 -9.48
CA THR A 307 -3.34 2.54 -10.67
C THR A 307 -2.16 2.14 -11.56
N TYR A 308 -2.47 1.52 -12.69
CA TYR A 308 -1.53 1.17 -13.74
C TYR A 308 -1.99 1.75 -15.08
N GLU A 309 -1.03 2.04 -15.96
CA GLU A 309 -1.29 2.25 -17.38
C GLU A 309 -0.38 1.33 -18.23
N PRO A 310 -0.95 0.37 -18.98
CA PRO A 310 -2.35 -0.06 -18.94
C PRO A 310 -2.67 -0.85 -17.65
N LEU A 311 -3.95 -0.96 -17.29
CA LEU A 311 -4.38 -1.80 -16.16
C LEU A 311 -4.20 -3.31 -16.49
N PRO A 312 -3.50 -4.10 -15.65
CA PRO A 312 -3.42 -5.55 -15.82
C PRO A 312 -4.82 -6.21 -15.83
N PRO A 313 -5.13 -7.10 -16.80
CA PRO A 313 -6.48 -7.66 -16.96
C PRO A 313 -7.02 -8.37 -15.70
N ILE A 314 -6.19 -9.14 -15.00
CA ILE A 314 -6.59 -9.87 -13.80
C ILE A 314 -6.95 -8.91 -12.67
N LEU A 315 -6.17 -7.83 -12.49
CA LEU A 315 -6.49 -6.81 -11.49
C LEU A 315 -7.82 -6.14 -11.80
N ASN A 316 -8.14 -5.89 -13.07
CA ASN A 316 -9.44 -5.32 -13.46
C ASN A 316 -10.62 -6.20 -13.02
N THR A 317 -10.49 -7.53 -13.12
CA THR A 317 -11.52 -8.46 -12.63
C THR A 317 -11.63 -8.46 -11.10
N LEU A 318 -10.49 -8.46 -10.40
CA LEU A 318 -10.48 -8.47 -8.94
C LEU A 318 -11.04 -7.17 -8.35
N LEU A 319 -10.84 -6.02 -8.99
CA LEU A 319 -11.32 -4.72 -8.50
C LEU A 319 -12.86 -4.58 -8.48
N ALA A 320 -13.58 -5.48 -9.16
CA ALA A 320 -15.03 -5.54 -9.09
C ALA A 320 -15.55 -6.23 -7.82
N LEU A 321 -14.68 -6.90 -7.05
CA LEU A 321 -15.06 -7.52 -5.79
C LEU A 321 -15.29 -6.47 -4.68
N PRO A 322 -16.20 -6.77 -3.73
CA PRO A 322 -16.25 -6.04 -2.46
C PRO A 322 -14.87 -6.03 -1.78
N ALA A 323 -14.60 -4.97 -1.01
CA ALA A 323 -13.33 -4.78 -0.31
C ALA A 323 -12.93 -6.02 0.50
N GLU A 324 -13.87 -6.59 1.26
CA GLU A 324 -13.66 -7.81 2.04
C GLU A 324 -13.13 -8.98 1.19
N LEU A 325 -13.79 -9.25 0.06
CA LEU A 325 -13.40 -10.36 -0.82
C LEU A 325 -12.08 -10.08 -1.52
N TRP A 326 -11.81 -8.84 -1.89
CA TRP A 326 -10.51 -8.46 -2.44
C TRP A 326 -9.38 -8.83 -1.49
N VAL A 327 -9.43 -8.35 -0.24
CA VAL A 327 -8.36 -8.58 0.74
C VAL A 327 -8.21 -10.07 1.00
N ARG A 328 -9.33 -10.77 1.26
CA ARG A 328 -9.32 -12.21 1.54
C ARG A 328 -8.73 -13.03 0.39
N ARG A 329 -9.09 -12.74 -0.86
CA ARG A 329 -8.61 -13.50 -2.03
C ARG A 329 -7.11 -13.33 -2.25
N LEU A 330 -6.57 -12.16 -1.91
CA LEU A 330 -5.14 -11.90 -2.07
C LEU A 330 -4.34 -12.57 -0.95
N GLU A 331 -4.82 -12.58 0.29
CA GLU A 331 -4.23 -13.42 1.35
C GLU A 331 -4.26 -14.92 0.98
N GLU A 332 -5.42 -15.43 0.54
CA GLU A 332 -5.54 -16.81 0.07
C GLU A 332 -4.58 -17.13 -1.09
N LEU A 333 -4.30 -16.16 -1.96
CA LEU A 333 -3.38 -16.36 -3.07
C LEU A 333 -1.92 -16.37 -2.63
N PHE A 334 -1.50 -15.44 -1.76
CA PHE A 334 -0.08 -15.12 -1.57
C PHE A 334 0.55 -15.68 -0.30
N THR A 335 -0.28 -15.95 0.72
CA THR A 335 0.16 -16.29 2.08
C THR A 335 -0.53 -17.56 2.60
N THR A 336 -1.06 -18.41 1.71
CA THR A 336 -1.59 -19.72 2.11
C THR A 336 -0.48 -20.63 2.67
N GLY A 337 -0.65 -21.11 3.89
CA GLY A 337 0.18 -22.10 4.56
C GLY A 337 -0.26 -23.56 4.35
N PRO A 338 0.27 -24.49 5.16
CA PRO A 338 -0.04 -25.91 5.11
C PRO A 338 -1.53 -26.20 5.29
N LYS A 339 -2.02 -27.23 4.58
CA LYS A 339 -3.42 -27.69 4.63
C LYS A 339 -4.48 -26.59 4.38
N GLY A 340 -4.10 -25.52 3.67
CA GLY A 340 -5.00 -24.42 3.34
C GLY A 340 -5.23 -23.43 4.49
N LEU A 341 -4.42 -23.48 5.56
CA LEU A 341 -4.38 -22.41 6.55
C LEU A 341 -4.02 -21.10 5.85
N VAL A 342 -4.88 -20.09 5.91
CA VAL A 342 -4.55 -18.77 5.37
C VAL A 342 -3.76 -18.00 6.43
N CYS A 343 -2.58 -17.51 6.08
CA CYS A 343 -1.75 -16.72 6.97
C CYS A 343 -1.77 -15.24 6.58
N ASP A 344 -1.32 -14.40 7.49
CA ASP A 344 -0.96 -12.99 7.28
C ASP A 344 0.49 -12.82 7.80
N ALA A 345 1.19 -11.79 7.35
CA ALA A 345 2.57 -11.53 7.73
C ALA A 345 2.77 -10.12 8.26
N ILE A 346 3.58 -10.00 9.31
CA ILE A 346 4.15 -8.71 9.71
C ILE A 346 5.18 -8.31 8.65
N ASN A 347 4.94 -7.20 7.94
CA ASN A 347 5.80 -6.76 6.84
C ASN A 347 7.24 -6.54 7.29
N LYS A 348 8.22 -6.88 6.46
CA LYS A 348 9.65 -6.70 6.77
C LYS A 348 10.19 -5.33 6.36
N VAL A 349 11.29 -4.94 6.98
CA VAL A 349 12.19 -3.89 6.50
C VAL A 349 13.54 -4.54 6.18
N ILE A 350 13.96 -4.46 4.92
CA ILE A 350 15.18 -5.13 4.45
C ILE A 350 16.41 -4.26 4.75
N THR A 351 16.26 -2.95 4.68
CA THR A 351 17.31 -2.00 5.00
C THR A 351 17.53 -1.91 6.52
N PRO A 352 18.80 -1.79 6.97
CA PRO A 352 19.08 -1.61 8.39
C PRO A 352 18.63 -0.23 8.88
N GLU A 353 18.32 -0.10 10.17
CA GLU A 353 17.87 1.16 10.79
C GLU A 353 18.80 2.34 10.51
N LYS A 354 20.13 2.11 10.47
CA LYS A 354 21.10 3.16 10.13
C LYS A 354 20.87 3.75 8.72
N LYS A 355 20.36 2.95 7.78
CA LYS A 355 20.12 3.31 6.39
C LYS A 355 18.79 4.03 6.21
N THR A 356 17.74 3.53 6.85
CA THR A 356 16.36 4.03 6.74
C THR A 356 15.75 4.39 8.10
N PRO A 357 16.39 5.28 8.88
CA PRO A 357 16.00 5.53 10.26
C PRO A 357 14.57 6.08 10.40
N MET A 358 14.06 6.86 9.46
CA MET A 358 12.72 7.42 9.56
C MET A 358 11.65 6.35 9.34
N LEU A 359 11.89 5.39 8.44
CA LEU A 359 10.98 4.27 8.23
C LEU A 359 10.89 3.37 9.48
N HIS A 360 12.04 3.12 10.13
CA HIS A 360 12.10 2.36 11.38
C HIS A 360 11.38 3.10 12.53
N GLN A 361 11.60 4.41 12.68
CA GLN A 361 10.90 5.24 13.68
C GLN A 361 9.37 5.22 13.50
N MET A 362 8.89 5.26 12.26
CA MET A 362 7.45 5.19 11.97
C MET A 362 6.85 3.86 12.45
N ARG A 363 7.58 2.75 12.29
CA ARG A 363 7.14 1.42 12.76
C ARG A 363 7.09 1.29 14.28
N GLU A 364 7.94 2.02 15.01
CA GLU A 364 7.88 2.01 16.47
C GLU A 364 6.52 2.46 17.02
N LEU A 365 5.74 3.23 16.26
CA LEU A 365 4.41 3.65 16.68
C LEU A 365 3.44 2.48 16.88
N TYR A 366 3.58 1.40 16.11
CA TYR A 366 2.79 0.19 16.33
C TYR A 366 3.11 -0.41 17.70
N LEU A 367 4.40 -0.49 18.04
CA LEU A 367 4.87 -1.02 19.32
C LEU A 367 4.53 -0.12 20.52
N LYS A 368 4.32 1.17 20.27
CA LYS A 368 3.86 2.13 21.27
C LYS A 368 2.32 2.19 21.37
N GLY A 369 1.59 1.45 20.53
CA GLY A 369 0.13 1.49 20.47
C GLY A 369 -0.42 2.83 19.96
N LYS A 370 0.39 3.61 19.24
CA LYS A 370 0.07 4.97 18.77
C LYS A 370 -0.17 5.05 17.27
N ALA A 371 0.04 3.96 16.52
CA ALA A 371 -0.10 3.95 15.07
C ALA A 371 -1.48 4.44 14.60
N PHE A 372 -2.56 4.10 15.31
CA PHE A 372 -3.93 4.45 14.91
C PHE A 372 -4.57 5.59 15.73
N LYS A 373 -3.79 6.19 16.65
CA LYS A 373 -4.27 7.22 17.58
C LYS A 373 -5.04 8.33 16.86
N GLY A 374 -6.24 8.66 17.36
CA GLY A 374 -7.11 9.71 16.83
C GLY A 374 -7.87 9.38 15.54
N LEU A 375 -7.53 8.30 14.84
CA LEU A 375 -8.11 7.94 13.54
C LEU A 375 -8.94 6.64 13.55
N ALA A 376 -8.87 5.85 14.62
CA ALA A 376 -9.65 4.62 14.79
C ALA A 376 -10.55 4.62 16.05
N MET A 377 -10.82 5.77 16.67
CA MET A 377 -11.59 5.85 17.93
C MET A 377 -12.94 5.12 17.86
N PRO A 378 -13.32 4.33 18.89
CA PRO A 378 -12.64 4.18 20.19
C PRO A 378 -11.49 3.15 20.21
N TYR A 379 -11.15 2.57 19.07
CA TYR A 379 -10.16 1.52 18.92
C TYR A 379 -8.79 2.05 18.53
N ASP A 380 -8.33 3.19 19.06
CA ASP A 380 -7.12 3.83 18.55
C ASP A 380 -5.84 3.48 19.33
N GLU A 381 -5.94 2.56 20.30
CA GLU A 381 -4.84 1.98 21.06
C GLU A 381 -4.61 0.51 20.67
N GLY A 382 -3.38 0.18 20.27
CA GLY A 382 -2.95 -1.19 19.93
C GLY A 382 -2.78 -1.43 18.43
N ILE A 383 -2.90 -2.70 18.03
CA ILE A 383 -2.72 -3.19 16.67
C ILE A 383 -4.00 -3.93 16.26
N PRO A 384 -4.74 -3.47 15.23
CA PRO A 384 -5.90 -4.19 14.73
C PRO A 384 -5.44 -5.56 14.17
N PRO A 385 -6.08 -6.68 14.52
CA PRO A 385 -5.74 -7.98 13.94
C PRO A 385 -6.09 -8.00 12.43
N PRO A 386 -5.50 -8.92 11.63
CA PRO A 386 -5.78 -9.06 10.19
C PRO A 386 -7.26 -8.98 9.83
N LYS A 387 -8.09 -9.75 10.55
CA LYS A 387 -9.54 -9.80 10.33
C LYS A 387 -10.27 -8.46 10.46
N ALA A 388 -9.73 -7.49 11.19
CA ALA A 388 -10.34 -6.17 11.34
C ALA A 388 -10.33 -5.39 10.01
N PHE A 389 -9.38 -5.66 9.12
CA PHE A 389 -9.29 -5.03 7.80
C PHE A 389 -10.28 -5.61 6.79
N PHE A 390 -10.86 -6.78 7.06
CA PHE A 390 -11.91 -7.37 6.23
C PHE A 390 -13.25 -6.66 6.41
N THR A 391 -13.48 -6.08 7.59
CA THR A 391 -14.70 -5.38 7.94
C THR A 391 -14.48 -3.90 8.23
N ALA A 392 -13.34 -3.31 7.87
CA ALA A 392 -13.13 -1.88 8.04
C ALA A 392 -14.00 -1.10 7.03
N LEU A 393 -14.86 -0.20 7.52
CA LEU A 393 -15.53 0.78 6.66
C LEU A 393 -14.58 1.96 6.43
N PRO A 394 -14.15 2.21 5.17
CA PRO A 394 -13.26 3.31 4.87
C PRO A 394 -13.94 4.67 4.99
N ALA A 395 -13.17 5.69 5.35
CA ALA A 395 -13.58 7.08 5.37
C ALA A 395 -12.43 8.00 4.90
N PRO A 396 -12.71 9.21 4.38
CA PRO A 396 -14.03 9.79 4.09
C PRO A 396 -14.71 9.17 2.86
N VAL A 397 -16.04 9.20 2.84
CA VAL A 397 -16.85 8.84 1.68
C VAL A 397 -17.36 10.12 1.01
N TYR A 398 -17.08 10.35 -0.27
CA TYR A 398 -17.43 11.60 -0.96
C TYR A 398 -18.82 11.58 -1.61
N ARG A 399 -19.34 10.38 -1.89
CA ARG A 399 -20.65 10.19 -2.51
C ARG A 399 -21.32 8.96 -1.90
N GLU A 400 -22.63 8.85 -2.04
CA GLU A 400 -23.36 7.67 -1.57
C GLU A 400 -22.80 6.37 -2.15
N VAL A 401 -22.61 5.37 -1.30
CA VAL A 401 -22.12 4.02 -1.65
C VAL A 401 -23.06 2.98 -1.06
N ASN A 402 -23.11 1.78 -1.64
CA ASN A 402 -23.84 0.68 -1.05
C ASN A 402 -22.92 -0.16 -0.15
N ILE A 403 -23.42 -0.60 1.00
CA ILE A 403 -22.68 -1.47 1.91
C ILE A 403 -22.24 -2.80 1.28
N GLY A 404 -22.98 -3.28 0.27
CA GLY A 404 -22.60 -4.45 -0.54
C GLY A 404 -21.37 -4.24 -1.42
N ASP A 405 -20.97 -2.99 -1.68
CA ASP A 405 -19.69 -2.69 -2.36
C ASP A 405 -18.49 -2.85 -1.42
N ILE A 406 -18.73 -2.87 -0.10
CA ILE A 406 -17.70 -2.98 0.94
C ILE A 406 -17.65 -4.41 1.48
N PHE A 407 -18.80 -4.96 1.88
CA PHE A 407 -18.91 -6.27 2.54
C PHE A 407 -19.67 -7.27 1.67
N ALA A 408 -19.22 -8.52 1.67
CA ALA A 408 -19.80 -9.55 0.82
C ALA A 408 -21.21 -9.98 1.28
N ASN A 409 -21.42 -10.08 2.60
CA ASN A 409 -22.68 -10.48 3.23
C ASN A 409 -22.98 -9.59 4.44
N PRO A 410 -23.43 -8.33 4.25
CA PRO A 410 -23.66 -7.37 5.34
C PRO A 410 -24.59 -7.90 6.46
N ASP A 411 -25.55 -8.78 6.15
CA ASP A 411 -26.45 -9.40 7.13
C ASP A 411 -25.75 -10.28 8.18
N LYS A 412 -24.48 -10.65 7.92
CA LYS A 412 -23.66 -11.44 8.84
C LYS A 412 -22.83 -10.58 9.80
N LEU A 413 -22.84 -9.26 9.66
CA LEU A 413 -22.15 -8.37 10.59
C LEU A 413 -22.78 -8.48 11.99
N PRO A 414 -21.98 -8.39 13.07
CA PRO A 414 -22.49 -8.40 14.44
C PRO A 414 -23.50 -7.27 14.71
N LYS A 415 -24.38 -7.48 15.69
CA LYS A 415 -25.40 -6.49 16.08
C LYS A 415 -24.75 -5.18 16.53
N GLU A 416 -23.72 -5.29 17.36
CA GLU A 416 -22.93 -4.20 17.89
C GLU A 416 -22.26 -3.40 16.76
N TYR A 417 -21.81 -4.09 15.71
CA TYR A 417 -21.23 -3.41 14.56
C TYR A 417 -22.27 -2.67 13.74
N TRP A 418 -23.45 -3.27 13.52
CA TRP A 418 -24.57 -2.56 12.89
C TRP A 418 -24.96 -1.30 13.68
N GLU A 419 -25.03 -1.37 15.01
CA GLU A 419 -25.32 -0.21 15.86
C GLU A 419 -24.25 0.89 15.68
N LEU A 420 -22.97 0.52 15.60
CA LEU A 420 -21.88 1.46 15.30
C LEU A 420 -22.01 2.06 13.89
N LEU A 421 -22.30 1.24 12.88
CA LEU A 421 -22.44 1.70 11.50
C LEU A 421 -23.63 2.66 11.33
N GLU A 422 -24.76 2.37 11.95
CA GLU A 422 -25.95 3.24 11.93
C GLU A 422 -25.70 4.56 12.69
N SER A 423 -25.06 4.50 13.86
CA SER A 423 -24.85 5.68 14.71
C SER A 423 -23.68 6.57 14.26
N GLU A 424 -22.53 5.97 13.93
CA GLU A 424 -21.31 6.70 13.59
C GLU A 424 -21.14 6.88 12.09
N GLY A 425 -21.54 5.89 11.29
CA GLY A 425 -21.45 5.93 9.82
C GLY A 425 -22.71 6.45 9.14
N GLY A 426 -23.83 6.56 9.86
CA GLY A 426 -25.14 6.90 9.28
C GLY A 426 -25.65 5.87 8.28
N VAL A 427 -25.12 4.64 8.34
CA VAL A 427 -25.50 3.58 7.41
C VAL A 427 -26.97 3.21 7.64
N ASP A 428 -27.77 3.13 6.58
CA ASP A 428 -29.14 2.62 6.68
C ASP A 428 -29.12 1.11 6.40
N ARG A 429 -29.37 0.32 7.44
CA ARG A 429 -29.39 -1.14 7.35
C ARG A 429 -30.45 -1.69 6.38
N LYS A 430 -31.59 -1.03 6.24
CA LYS A 430 -32.69 -1.52 5.38
C LYS A 430 -32.38 -1.31 3.90
N THR A 431 -31.77 -0.18 3.57
CA THR A 431 -31.46 0.17 2.18
C THR A 431 -30.02 -0.17 1.78
N GLY A 432 -29.15 -0.42 2.76
CA GLY A 432 -27.71 -0.61 2.57
C GLY A 432 -26.97 0.68 2.24
N ARG A 433 -27.61 1.84 2.42
CA ARG A 433 -27.06 3.15 2.06
C ARG A 433 -25.94 3.56 3.01
N ILE A 434 -24.78 3.92 2.48
CA ILE A 434 -23.71 4.62 3.19
C ILE A 434 -23.71 6.09 2.73
N PRO A 435 -24.01 7.05 3.61
CA PRO A 435 -24.10 8.47 3.24
C PRO A 435 -22.71 9.07 2.95
N PRO A 436 -22.67 10.16 2.14
CA PRO A 436 -21.45 10.94 1.97
C PRO A 436 -21.07 11.74 3.23
N TYR A 437 -19.79 12.12 3.31
CA TYR A 437 -19.17 12.82 4.43
C TYR A 437 -19.84 14.16 4.78
N ASN A 438 -20.42 14.85 3.81
CA ASN A 438 -21.13 16.11 4.08
C ASN A 438 -22.45 15.90 4.86
N GLU A 439 -23.06 14.72 4.80
CA GLU A 439 -24.21 14.34 5.64
C GLU A 439 -23.73 13.82 7.01
N VAL A 440 -22.68 12.99 7.01
CA VAL A 440 -22.12 12.39 8.24
C VAL A 440 -20.59 12.57 8.26
N PRO A 441 -20.09 13.70 8.79
CA PRO A 441 -18.65 14.04 8.71
C PRO A 441 -17.79 13.08 9.53
N ARG A 442 -17.02 12.21 8.87
CA ARG A 442 -16.14 11.21 9.49
C ARG A 442 -14.84 11.03 8.72
N ILE A 443 -13.72 11.27 9.40
CA ILE A 443 -12.37 11.01 8.87
C ILE A 443 -11.80 9.68 9.37
N LYS A 444 -12.50 9.03 10.32
CA LYS A 444 -12.07 7.82 11.01
C LYS A 444 -12.59 6.59 10.30
N TRP A 445 -11.78 5.54 10.30
CA TRP A 445 -12.22 4.22 9.86
C TRP A 445 -13.11 3.61 10.93
N LEU A 446 -14.20 2.95 10.54
CA LEU A 446 -15.05 2.22 11.48
C LEU A 446 -14.72 0.74 11.42
N PHE A 447 -14.08 0.26 12.49
CA PHE A 447 -13.78 -1.15 12.69
C PHE A 447 -14.90 -1.86 13.42
N ASP A 448 -14.99 -3.18 13.24
CA ASP A 448 -15.93 -4.02 13.98
C ASP A 448 -15.62 -3.98 15.50
N PRO A 449 -16.55 -3.49 16.33
CA PRO A 449 -16.37 -3.32 17.77
C PRO A 449 -16.21 -4.63 18.54
N THR A 450 -16.58 -5.75 17.94
CA THR A 450 -16.48 -7.09 18.56
C THR A 450 -15.08 -7.69 18.39
N ILE A 451 -14.22 -7.05 17.59
CA ILE A 451 -12.85 -7.48 17.37
C ILE A 451 -11.93 -6.81 18.40
N GLU A 452 -11.39 -7.61 19.31
CA GLU A 452 -10.38 -7.13 20.25
C GLU A 452 -9.07 -6.80 19.54
N TRP A 453 -8.55 -5.60 19.80
CA TRP A 453 -7.26 -5.14 19.31
C TRP A 453 -6.11 -5.84 20.03
N LEU A 454 -5.06 -6.14 19.30
CA LEU A 454 -3.85 -6.78 19.81
C LEU A 454 -2.98 -5.73 20.50
N LYS A 455 -2.24 -6.17 21.52
CA LYS A 455 -1.24 -5.35 22.18
C LYS A 455 0.15 -5.76 21.69
N PRO A 456 1.10 -4.82 21.59
CA PRO A 456 2.49 -5.16 21.29
C PRO A 456 3.07 -6.23 22.22
N SER A 457 2.65 -6.25 23.49
CA SER A 457 3.06 -7.23 24.49
C SER A 457 2.44 -8.62 24.31
N ASP A 458 1.42 -8.77 23.48
CA ASP A 458 0.85 -10.10 23.20
C ASP A 458 1.80 -10.90 22.28
N PHE A 459 2.62 -10.23 21.48
CA PHE A 459 3.55 -10.87 20.54
C PHE A 459 4.86 -11.30 21.21
N PRO A 460 5.54 -12.34 20.69
CA PRO A 460 6.96 -12.52 20.92
C PRO A 460 7.73 -11.30 20.36
N PRO A 461 8.98 -11.05 20.79
CA PRO A 461 9.75 -9.89 20.32
C PRO A 461 9.71 -9.74 18.79
N ILE A 462 9.26 -8.58 18.32
CA ILE A 462 9.14 -8.28 16.90
C ILE A 462 10.48 -7.70 16.41
N ASP A 463 11.16 -8.46 15.55
CA ASP A 463 12.26 -7.94 14.73
C ASP A 463 11.73 -7.57 13.35
N TRP A 464 11.78 -6.28 13.00
CA TRP A 464 11.32 -5.78 11.71
C TRP A 464 12.10 -6.33 10.52
N LYS A 465 13.32 -6.82 10.71
CA LYS A 465 14.11 -7.44 9.64
C LYS A 465 13.64 -8.84 9.32
N GLU A 466 13.27 -9.59 10.35
CA GLU A 466 12.81 -10.98 10.21
C GLU A 466 11.33 -11.07 9.89
N GLY A 467 10.51 -10.13 10.39
CA GLY A 467 9.06 -10.19 10.33
C GLY A 467 8.50 -11.34 11.18
N GLN A 468 7.19 -11.57 11.08
CA GLN A 468 6.52 -12.72 11.71
C GLN A 468 5.35 -13.16 10.83
N VAL A 469 4.84 -14.38 11.07
CA VAL A 469 3.73 -14.96 10.32
C VAL A 469 2.68 -15.46 11.29
N TRP A 470 1.41 -15.17 11.01
CA TRP A 470 0.29 -15.46 11.90
C TRP A 470 -0.91 -15.99 11.10
N PRO A 471 -1.78 -16.82 11.69
CA PRO A 471 -3.06 -17.16 11.08
C PRO A 471 -3.91 -15.91 10.81
N VAL A 472 -4.59 -15.84 9.66
CA VAL A 472 -5.42 -14.67 9.32
C VAL A 472 -6.66 -14.53 10.22
N ASP A 473 -7.12 -15.66 10.79
CA ASP A 473 -8.24 -15.75 11.71
C ASP A 473 -7.88 -15.44 13.17
N MET A 474 -6.65 -14.94 13.39
CA MET A 474 -6.13 -14.64 14.71
C MET A 474 -7.05 -13.69 15.51
N THR A 475 -7.38 -14.14 16.72
CA THR A 475 -7.92 -13.33 17.80
C THR A 475 -6.81 -13.08 18.82
N ARG A 476 -7.02 -12.12 19.74
CA ARG A 476 -6.07 -11.88 20.82
C ARG A 476 -5.88 -13.11 21.71
N GLU A 477 -6.97 -13.81 22.05
CA GLU A 477 -6.94 -15.07 22.80
C GLU A 477 -6.13 -16.15 22.05
N LYS A 478 -6.39 -16.34 20.74
CA LYS A 478 -5.65 -17.32 19.92
C LYS A 478 -4.15 -17.01 19.90
N LEU A 479 -3.80 -15.73 19.72
CA LEU A 479 -2.41 -15.26 19.75
C LEU A 479 -1.74 -15.61 21.08
N GLN A 480 -2.38 -15.24 22.20
CA GLN A 480 -1.85 -15.51 23.54
C GLN A 480 -1.62 -17.00 23.78
N ILE A 481 -2.59 -17.84 23.42
CA ILE A 481 -2.45 -19.30 23.52
C ILE A 481 -1.27 -19.78 22.66
N MET A 482 -1.16 -19.36 21.40
CA MET A 482 -0.04 -19.77 20.55
C MET A 482 1.31 -19.42 21.17
N VAL A 483 1.45 -18.21 21.72
CA VAL A 483 2.69 -17.75 22.37
C VAL A 483 2.97 -18.48 23.67
N GLU A 484 1.96 -18.72 24.51
CA GLU A 484 2.08 -19.51 25.74
C GLU A 484 2.52 -20.95 25.47
N GLU A 485 2.08 -21.54 24.35
CA GLU A 485 2.51 -22.86 23.90
C GLU A 485 3.91 -22.84 23.23
N GLY A 486 4.52 -21.67 23.07
CA GLY A 486 5.89 -21.51 22.60
C GLY A 486 6.04 -21.15 21.12
N TYR A 487 4.97 -20.72 20.44
CA TYR A 487 5.08 -20.17 19.10
C TYR A 487 5.80 -18.81 19.12
N ASP A 488 6.82 -18.67 18.27
CA ASP A 488 7.72 -17.51 18.24
C ASP A 488 7.45 -16.53 17.08
N GLY A 489 6.38 -16.78 16.29
CA GLY A 489 6.05 -15.97 15.12
C GLY A 489 6.87 -16.31 13.87
N SER A 490 7.82 -17.26 13.93
CA SER A 490 8.69 -17.61 12.79
C SER A 490 7.98 -18.31 11.64
N GLY A 491 6.74 -18.78 11.84
CA GLY A 491 6.03 -19.68 10.92
C GLY A 491 6.40 -21.16 11.09
N GLU A 492 7.38 -21.49 11.94
CA GLU A 492 7.70 -22.88 12.28
C GLU A 492 6.51 -23.56 12.96
N ASN A 493 6.07 -24.70 12.42
CA ASN A 493 4.92 -25.45 12.93
C ASN A 493 3.64 -24.61 13.11
N ILE A 494 3.45 -23.53 12.32
CA ILE A 494 2.30 -22.62 12.48
C ILE A 494 0.94 -23.32 12.46
N LEU A 495 0.78 -24.36 11.64
CA LEU A 495 -0.44 -25.18 11.60
C LEU A 495 -0.70 -25.88 12.94
N HIS A 496 0.34 -26.48 13.54
CA HIS A 496 0.24 -27.15 14.84
C HIS A 496 -0.23 -26.17 15.92
N TYR A 497 0.44 -25.03 16.04
CA TYR A 497 0.11 -24.02 17.05
C TYR A 497 -1.27 -23.41 16.83
N SER A 498 -1.65 -23.15 15.56
CA SER A 498 -3.00 -22.69 15.23
C SER A 498 -4.06 -23.70 15.65
N CYS A 499 -3.93 -24.97 15.25
CA CYS A 499 -4.89 -26.02 15.59
C CYS A 499 -4.92 -26.29 17.10
N LEU A 500 -3.78 -26.24 17.78
CA LEU A 500 -3.69 -26.38 19.24
C LEU A 500 -4.47 -25.25 19.96
N ALA A 501 -4.29 -24.01 19.52
CA ALA A 501 -5.06 -22.88 20.06
C ALA A 501 -6.55 -23.05 19.77
N ASP A 502 -6.93 -23.42 18.54
CA ASP A 502 -8.32 -23.69 18.18
C ASP A 502 -8.91 -24.83 19.02
N ARG A 503 -8.16 -25.89 19.34
CA ARG A 503 -8.61 -26.97 20.25
C ARG A 503 -8.85 -26.46 21.66
N LYS A 504 -7.95 -25.64 22.20
CA LYS A 504 -8.10 -25.07 23.55
C LYS A 504 -9.29 -24.11 23.65
N MET A 505 -9.58 -23.38 22.57
CA MET A 505 -10.78 -22.55 22.43
C MET A 505 -12.04 -23.37 22.11
N GLY A 506 -11.91 -24.69 21.88
CA GLY A 506 -12.99 -25.58 21.49
C GLY A 506 -13.56 -25.29 20.10
N GLN A 507 -12.75 -24.77 19.18
CA GLN A 507 -13.11 -24.30 17.83
C GLN A 507 -12.49 -25.11 16.67
N GLU A 508 -11.61 -26.08 16.93
CA GLU A 508 -10.93 -26.84 15.87
C GLU A 508 -11.89 -27.37 14.80
N GLY A 509 -11.56 -27.14 13.52
CA GLY A 509 -12.35 -27.58 12.37
C GLY A 509 -13.71 -26.90 12.20
N LYS A 510 -14.10 -25.98 13.10
CA LYS A 510 -15.37 -25.26 12.99
C LYS A 510 -15.36 -24.29 11.81
N LEU A 511 -16.57 -24.01 11.32
CA LEU A 511 -16.81 -22.93 10.40
C LEU A 511 -16.95 -21.63 11.20
N VAL A 512 -16.04 -20.70 10.97
CA VAL A 512 -16.07 -19.35 11.53
C VAL A 512 -16.36 -18.32 10.43
N LEU A 513 -16.52 -17.06 10.81
CA LEU A 513 -16.58 -15.95 9.86
C LEU A 513 -15.23 -15.23 9.84
N LEU A 514 -14.70 -15.01 8.64
CA LEU A 514 -13.65 -14.03 8.38
C LEU A 514 -14.30 -12.85 7.67
N GLY A 515 -14.41 -11.74 8.39
CA GLY A 515 -15.31 -10.66 7.99
C GLY A 515 -16.77 -11.14 8.00
N THR A 516 -17.41 -11.17 6.83
CA THR A 516 -18.79 -11.65 6.66
C THR A 516 -18.88 -12.99 5.93
N THR A 517 -17.74 -13.60 5.61
CA THR A 517 -17.69 -14.79 4.75
C THR A 517 -17.23 -16.04 5.53
N PRO A 518 -17.81 -17.22 5.25
CA PRO A 518 -17.43 -18.44 5.95
C PRO A 518 -15.96 -18.83 5.70
N TYR A 519 -15.30 -19.30 6.75
CA TYR A 519 -13.94 -19.85 6.72
C TYR A 519 -13.88 -21.09 7.60
N LYS A 520 -13.40 -22.20 7.04
CA LYS A 520 -13.27 -23.44 7.79
C LYS A 520 -11.89 -23.44 8.45
N LEU A 521 -11.88 -23.48 9.79
CA LEU A 521 -10.63 -23.58 10.54
C LEU A 521 -9.89 -24.86 10.14
N PRO A 522 -8.55 -24.80 9.99
CA PRO A 522 -7.77 -25.95 9.57
C PRO A 522 -7.78 -27.04 10.66
N VAL A 523 -7.50 -28.27 10.23
CA VAL A 523 -7.34 -29.44 11.10
C VAL A 523 -5.99 -30.09 10.83
N GLU A 524 -5.40 -30.66 11.88
CA GLU A 524 -4.04 -31.18 11.88
C GLU A 524 -3.80 -32.44 11.04
#